data_AF-A0A6S7HLP5-F1
#
_entry.id   AF-A0A6S7HLP5-F1
#
_cell.length_a   1.000
_cell.length_b   1.000
_cell.length_c   1.000
_cell.angle_alpha   90.00
_cell.angle_beta   90.00
_cell.angle_gamma   90.00
#
_symmetry.space_group_name_H-M   'P 1'
#
loop_
_entity.id
_entity.type
_entity.pdbx_description
1 polymer ?
#
loop_
_entity_poly.entity_id
_entity_poly.type
_entity_poly.pdbx_seq_one_letter_code
_entity_poly.pdbx_strand_id
1 'polypeptide(L)'
;MNAGVRPSGINPICGMNSWKTFGLPSMLYGSEVWSTQTITELDPLNRAGAFAAKRLQGLTPTTASAGALGTVGLWSITGFIDKK
;
A
#
# COMPACT_ATOMS: atom_id res chain seq x y z
N MET A 1 -13.65 -27.44 -5.36
CA MET A 1 -13.83 -25.98 -5.58
C MET A 1 -13.22 -25.25 -4.40
N ASN A 2 -12.01 -24.71 -4.54
CA ASN A 2 -11.44 -23.81 -3.52
C ASN A 2 -11.79 -22.37 -3.89
N ALA A 3 -13.07 -22.04 -3.79
CA ALA A 3 -13.55 -20.68 -4.00
C ALA A 3 -13.04 -19.81 -2.83
N GLY A 4 -12.03 -18.97 -3.10
CA GLY A 4 -11.51 -18.00 -2.13
C GLY A 4 -9.98 -17.93 -1.99
N VAL A 5 -9.24 -18.90 -2.52
CA VAL A 5 -7.76 -18.90 -2.48
C VAL A 5 -7.25 -18.57 -3.88
N ARG A 6 -6.61 -17.41 -4.06
CA ARG A 6 -5.89 -17.09 -5.31
C ARG A 6 -4.74 -18.11 -5.48
N PRO A 7 -4.32 -18.43 -6.71
CA PRO A 7 -3.21 -19.36 -6.97
C PRO A 7 -1.88 -18.98 -6.28
N SER A 8 -1.78 -17.75 -5.76
CA SER A 8 -0.59 -17.18 -5.10
C SER A 8 -0.70 -17.03 -3.57
N GLY A 9 -1.68 -17.64 -2.90
CA GLY A 9 -1.77 -17.68 -1.43
C GLY A 9 -2.93 -16.90 -0.78
N ILE A 10 -2.62 -16.18 0.32
CA ILE A 10 -3.55 -15.58 1.32
C ILE A 10 -4.78 -14.91 0.69
N ASN A 11 -5.95 -15.09 1.34
CA ASN A 11 -7.20 -14.42 0.96
C ASN A 11 -7.00 -12.88 0.86
N PRO A 12 -7.41 -12.23 -0.24
CA PRO A 12 -7.24 -10.78 -0.44
C PRO A 12 -7.75 -9.92 0.72
N ILE A 13 -8.85 -10.32 1.37
CA ILE A 13 -9.40 -9.61 2.53
C ILE A 13 -8.45 -9.71 3.73
N CYS A 14 -7.92 -10.91 3.99
CA CYS A 14 -6.92 -11.12 5.04
C CYS A 14 -5.63 -10.36 4.74
N GLY A 15 -5.14 -10.39 3.50
CA GLY A 15 -3.95 -9.66 3.10
C GLY A 15 -4.13 -8.14 3.21
N MET A 16 -5.31 -7.62 2.85
CA MET A 16 -5.67 -6.22 3.03
C MET A 16 -5.73 -5.83 4.51
N ASN A 17 -6.34 -6.66 5.35
CA ASN A 17 -6.40 -6.41 6.79
C ASN A 17 -4.99 -6.40 7.38
N SER A 18 -4.15 -7.39 7.09
CA SER A 18 -2.76 -7.40 7.53
C SER A 18 -1.97 -6.19 7.06
N TRP A 19 -2.17 -5.75 5.81
CA TRP A 19 -1.54 -4.54 5.29
C TRP A 19 -1.98 -3.28 6.05
N LYS A 20 -3.29 -3.12 6.28
CA LYS A 20 -3.85 -1.97 7.02
C LYS A 20 -3.46 -1.97 8.50
N THR A 21 -3.32 -3.15 9.12
CA THR A 21 -3.00 -3.28 10.55
C THR A 21 -1.52 -3.16 10.84
N PHE A 22 -0.64 -3.66 9.97
CA PHE A 22 0.80 -3.72 10.26
C PHE A 22 1.65 -2.93 9.26
N GLY A 23 1.39 -3.10 7.96
CA GLY A 23 2.21 -2.50 6.90
C GLY A 23 2.08 -0.97 6.87
N LEU A 24 0.85 -0.48 6.76
CA LEU A 24 0.56 0.95 6.65
C LEU A 24 1.03 1.74 7.90
N PRO A 25 0.74 1.34 9.15
CA PRO A 25 1.21 2.08 10.32
C PRO A 25 2.73 2.11 10.43
N SER A 26 3.41 1.01 10.08
CA SER A 26 4.88 0.96 10.10
C SER A 26 5.50 1.92 9.08
N MET A 27 4.90 2.02 7.88
CA MET A 27 5.33 2.96 6.85
C MET A 27 5.10 4.41 7.27
N LEU A 28 3.93 4.72 7.85
CA LEU A 28 3.59 6.06 8.32
C LEU A 28 4.50 6.51 9.48
N TYR A 29 4.68 5.64 10.46
CA TYR A 29 5.59 5.91 11.57
C TYR A 29 7.03 6.12 11.09
N GLY A 30 7.52 5.27 10.17
CA GLY A 30 8.83 5.46 9.54
C GLY A 30 8.94 6.84 8.89
N SER A 31 7.95 7.24 8.10
CA SER A 31 7.93 8.55 7.43
C SER A 31 7.84 9.74 8.39
N GLU A 32 7.23 9.59 9.56
CA GLU A 32 7.23 10.63 10.60
C GLU A 32 8.56 10.71 11.37
N VAL A 33 9.16 9.56 11.70
CA VAL A 33 10.45 9.47 12.39
C VAL A 33 11.59 9.99 11.53
N TRP A 34 11.54 9.77 10.22
CA TRP A 34 12.44 10.39 9.28
C TRP A 34 11.99 11.82 8.95
N SER A 35 12.00 12.67 9.98
CA SER A 35 11.50 14.06 9.96
C SER A 35 12.19 15.00 8.95
N THR A 36 13.23 14.54 8.27
CA THR A 36 13.96 15.27 7.23
C THR A 36 13.58 14.87 5.81
N GLN A 37 12.59 13.98 5.62
CA GLN A 37 12.30 13.44 4.30
C GLN A 37 11.71 14.47 3.33
N THR A 38 12.49 14.74 2.29
CA THR A 38 12.06 15.47 1.10
C THR A 38 10.97 14.66 0.35
N ILE A 39 10.13 15.30 -0.46
CA ILE A 39 9.09 14.61 -1.27
C ILE A 39 9.71 13.46 -2.09
N THR A 40 10.96 13.62 -2.53
CA THR A 40 11.75 12.63 -3.26
C THR A 40 12.03 11.34 -2.46
N GLU A 41 12.14 11.41 -1.14
CA GLU A 41 12.40 10.24 -0.28
C GLU A 41 11.12 9.46 0.07
N LEU A 42 9.95 10.08 -0.09
CA LEU A 42 8.65 9.44 0.07
C LEU A 42 8.17 8.69 -1.19
N ASP A 43 8.78 8.94 -2.35
CA ASP A 43 8.39 8.30 -3.61
C ASP A 43 8.61 6.77 -3.62
N PRO A 44 9.73 6.22 -3.11
CA PRO A 44 9.91 4.77 -2.97
C PRO A 44 8.86 4.12 -2.05
N LEU A 45 8.49 4.80 -0.96
CA LEU A 45 7.45 4.36 -0.04
C LEU A 45 6.08 4.33 -0.73
N ASN A 46 5.73 5.36 -1.50
CA ASN A 46 4.50 5.39 -2.30
C ASN A 46 4.45 4.26 -3.33
N ARG A 47 5.58 4.00 -4.02
CA ARG A 47 5.68 2.89 -4.98
C ARG A 47 5.55 1.53 -4.30
N ALA A 48 6.12 1.36 -3.12
CA ALA A 48 5.99 0.13 -2.32
C ALA A 48 4.53 -0.11 -1.90
N GLY A 49 3.84 0.92 -1.41
CA GLY A 49 2.42 0.82 -1.06
C GLY A 49 1.53 0.49 -2.27
N ALA A 50 1.77 1.13 -3.41
CA ALA A 50 1.05 0.84 -4.64
C ALA A 50 1.32 -0.58 -5.16
N PHE A 51 2.56 -1.06 -5.06
CA PHE A 51 2.92 -2.43 -5.43
C PHE A 51 2.22 -3.46 -4.54
N ALA A 52 2.19 -3.24 -3.24
CA ALA A 52 1.48 -4.10 -2.29
C ALA A 52 -0.03 -4.15 -2.61
N ALA A 53 -0.66 -2.99 -2.85
CA ALA A 53 -2.08 -2.92 -3.23
C ALA A 53 -2.38 -3.67 -4.54
N LYS A 54 -1.58 -3.47 -5.59
CA LYS A 54 -1.71 -4.20 -6.87
C LYS A 54 -1.56 -5.70 -6.66
N ARG A 55 -0.59 -6.12 -5.84
CA ARG A 55 -0.34 -7.55 -5.57
C ARG A 55 -1.48 -8.20 -4.81
N LEU A 56 -2.07 -7.51 -3.83
CA LEU A 56 -3.24 -7.99 -3.07
C LEU A 56 -4.47 -8.15 -3.96
N GLN A 57 -4.69 -7.22 -4.87
CA GLN A 57 -5.77 -7.27 -5.85
C GLN A 57 -5.46 -8.21 -7.01
N GLY A 58 -4.19 -8.64 -7.12
CA GLY A 58 -3.62 -9.40 -8.23
C GLY A 58 -3.80 -8.73 -9.58
N LEU A 59 -3.56 -7.42 -9.60
CA LEU A 59 -3.40 -6.60 -10.80
C LEU A 59 -1.96 -6.70 -11.31
N THR A 60 -1.77 -6.36 -12.59
CA THR A 60 -0.44 -6.29 -13.18
C THR A 60 0.36 -5.12 -12.59
N PRO A 61 1.70 -5.22 -12.49
CA PRO A 61 2.54 -4.14 -11.94
C PRO A 61 2.44 -2.84 -12.76
N THR A 62 2.08 -2.93 -14.04
CA THR A 62 1.87 -1.81 -14.97
C THR A 62 0.55 -1.07 -14.77
N THR A 63 -0.37 -1.60 -13.95
CA THR A 63 -1.66 -0.95 -13.68
C THR A 63 -1.46 0.40 -12.99
N ALA A 64 -2.34 1.38 -13.24
CA ALA A 64 -2.25 2.70 -12.63
C ALA A 64 -2.26 2.62 -11.08
N SER A 65 -1.26 3.21 -10.43
CA SER A 65 -1.08 3.15 -8.97
C SER A 65 -2.20 3.83 -8.19
N ALA A 66 -2.70 4.98 -8.67
CA ALA A 66 -3.80 5.68 -8.03
C ALA A 66 -5.11 4.87 -8.04
N GLY A 67 -5.42 4.21 -9.16
CA GLY A 67 -6.59 3.33 -9.28
C GLY A 67 -6.48 2.08 -8.39
N ALA A 68 -5.29 1.48 -8.32
CA ALA A 68 -5.04 0.32 -7.45
C ALA A 68 -5.13 0.66 -5.96
N LEU A 69 -4.67 1.85 -5.55
CA LEU A 69 -4.81 2.32 -4.16
C LEU A 69 -6.27 2.65 -3.82
N GLY A 70 -6.94 3.42 -4.67
CA GLY A 70 -8.32 3.84 -4.45
C GLY A 70 -9.32 2.68 -4.33
N THR A 71 -9.11 1.62 -5.10
CA THR A 71 -9.94 0.40 -5.04
C THR A 71 -9.77 -0.41 -3.74
N VAL A 72 -8.70 -0.18 -2.97
CA VAL A 72 -8.51 -0.76 -1.61
C VAL A 72 -8.93 0.24 -0.52
N GLY A 73 -9.34 1.46 -0.89
CA GLY A 73 -9.59 2.56 0.04
C GLY A 73 -8.30 3.07 0.69
N LEU A 74 -7.18 3.03 -0.04
CA LEU A 74 -5.90 3.56 0.39
C LEU A 74 -5.56 4.82 -0.40
N TRP A 75 -4.77 5.70 0.20
CA TRP A 75 -4.26 6.93 -0.40
C TRP A 75 -2.75 6.86 -0.57
N SER A 76 -2.16 7.85 -1.25
CA SER A 76 -0.71 8.02 -1.21
C SER A 76 -0.28 8.36 0.22
N ILE A 77 0.94 7.99 0.59
CA ILE A 77 1.54 8.27 1.90
C ILE A 77 1.62 9.78 2.13
N THR A 78 1.89 10.55 1.07
CA THR A 78 1.82 12.01 1.10
C THR A 78 0.41 12.56 1.37
N GLY A 79 -0.64 11.79 1.11
CA GLY A 79 -2.02 12.16 1.47
C GLY A 79 -2.37 11.81 2.92
N PHE A 80 -1.57 10.96 3.58
CA PHE A 80 -1.72 10.63 5.01
C PHE A 80 -0.91 11.57 5.90
N ILE A 81 0.20 12.12 5.40
CA ILE A 81 1.08 13.02 6.14
C ILE A 81 0.72 14.47 5.81
N ASP A 82 0.25 15.22 6.79
CA ASP A 82 0.06 16.67 6.66
C ASP A 82 1.42 17.36 6.75
N LYS A 83 1.90 17.91 5.63
CA LYS A 83 3.14 18.70 5.62
C LYS A 83 2.77 20.12 6.05
N LYS A 84 3.21 20.53 7.24
CA LYS A 84 3.23 21.95 7.64
C LYS A 84 4.19 22.75 6.78
#